data_AF-A0A3C0KYV2-F1
#
_entry.id   AF-A0A3C0KYV2-F1
#
_cell.length_a   1.000
_cell.length_b   1.000
_cell.length_c   1.000
_cell.angle_alpha   90.00
_cell.angle_beta   90.00
_cell.angle_gamma   90.00
#
_symmetry.space_group_name_H-M   'P 1'
#
loop_
_entity.id
_entity.type
_entity.pdbx_description
1 polymer ?
#
loop_
_entity_poly.entity_id
_entity_poly.type
_entity_poly.pdbx_seq_one_letter_code
_entity_poly.pdbx_strand_id
1 'polypeptide(L)'
;MAETTVKQLAEAVGTPVDRLLQQMKDAGLPQAAETDVVAEAQKESLLAYLKRSHGEETDGPKKITLKRRTLSTIKAGGSAGRGRTVNVEVRKKRTYVRREDADVTAEVIPEAVPEVAAEVAPAIVEEVVAETVETVETVEA
;
A
#
# COMPACT_ATOMS: atom_id res chain seq x y z
N MET A 1 -32.02 16.81 12.64
CA MET A 1 -32.58 16.13 11.43
C MET A 1 -33.72 15.19 11.84
N ALA A 2 -34.48 14.62 10.89
CA ALA A 2 -35.55 13.66 11.17
C ALA A 2 -35.02 12.29 11.63
N GLU A 3 -35.81 11.62 12.46
CA GLU A 3 -35.60 10.23 12.88
C GLU A 3 -35.70 9.28 11.67
N THR A 4 -34.79 8.33 11.56
CA THR A 4 -34.73 7.37 10.44
C THR A 4 -34.56 5.96 10.96
N THR A 5 -35.16 4.98 10.31
CA THR A 5 -34.97 3.56 10.69
C THR A 5 -33.59 3.04 10.28
N VAL A 6 -33.11 1.96 10.93
CA VAL A 6 -31.83 1.31 10.56
C VAL A 6 -31.82 0.91 9.09
N LYS A 7 -32.93 0.36 8.58
CA LYS A 7 -33.05 -0.04 7.18
C LYS A 7 -32.85 1.13 6.22
N GLN A 8 -33.49 2.27 6.48
CA GLN A 8 -33.34 3.48 5.67
C GLN A 8 -31.91 4.06 5.76
N LEU A 9 -31.30 4.00 6.94
CA LEU A 9 -29.91 4.44 7.13
C LEU A 9 -28.93 3.56 6.35
N ALA A 10 -29.12 2.24 6.37
CA ALA A 10 -28.32 1.26 5.64
C ALA A 10 -28.38 1.49 4.12
N GLU A 11 -29.58 1.71 3.59
CA GLU A 11 -29.80 2.04 2.17
C GLU A 11 -29.13 3.35 1.77
N ALA A 12 -29.23 4.39 2.61
CA ALA A 12 -28.62 5.69 2.34
C ALA A 12 -27.08 5.65 2.32
N VAL A 13 -26.46 4.83 3.18
CA VAL A 13 -24.99 4.67 3.26
C VAL A 13 -24.49 3.56 2.33
N GLY A 14 -25.37 2.78 1.70
CA GLY A 14 -25.01 1.68 0.81
C GLY A 14 -24.34 0.50 1.51
N THR A 15 -24.61 0.31 2.80
CA THR A 15 -24.06 -0.78 3.62
C THR A 15 -25.16 -1.81 3.91
N PRO A 16 -24.89 -3.13 3.87
CA PRO A 16 -25.92 -4.11 4.19
C PRO A 16 -26.37 -3.95 5.66
N VAL A 17 -27.66 -4.20 5.91
CA VAL A 17 -28.29 -3.97 7.22
C VAL A 17 -27.59 -4.75 8.33
N ASP A 18 -27.21 -6.00 8.07
CA ASP A 18 -26.48 -6.84 9.02
C ASP A 18 -25.15 -6.23 9.46
N ARG A 19 -24.41 -5.60 8.54
CA ARG A 19 -23.14 -4.92 8.84
C ARG A 19 -23.38 -3.69 9.70
N LEU A 20 -24.42 -2.92 9.39
CA LEU A 20 -24.75 -1.73 10.15
C LEU A 20 -25.18 -2.10 11.58
N LEU A 21 -26.02 -3.12 11.75
CA LEU A 21 -26.40 -3.64 13.07
C LEU A 21 -25.19 -4.13 13.87
N GLN A 22 -24.22 -4.78 13.21
CA GLN A 22 -22.98 -5.19 13.88
C GLN A 22 -22.18 -3.97 14.36
N GLN A 23 -22.00 -2.95 13.52
CA GLN A 23 -21.30 -1.72 13.89
C GLN A 23 -22.02 -0.97 15.02
N MET A 24 -23.36 -0.95 15.01
CA MET A 24 -24.14 -0.34 16.08
C MET A 24 -23.96 -1.07 17.41
N LYS A 25 -23.91 -2.41 17.40
CA LYS A 25 -23.59 -3.22 18.58
C LYS A 25 -22.18 -2.95 19.09
N ASP A 26 -21.20 -2.89 18.18
CA ASP A 26 -19.80 -2.61 18.54
C ASP A 26 -19.63 -1.17 19.09
N ALA A 27 -20.46 -0.23 18.63
CA ALA A 27 -20.56 1.13 19.17
C ALA A 27 -21.34 1.23 20.50
N GLY A 28 -21.92 0.13 20.99
CA GLY A 28 -22.68 0.09 22.24
C GLY A 28 -24.10 0.65 22.14
N LEU A 29 -24.68 0.73 20.93
CA LEU A 29 -26.05 1.19 20.71
C LEU A 29 -27.06 0.06 20.96
N PRO A 30 -28.27 0.37 21.49
CA PRO A 30 -29.25 -0.64 21.88
C PRO A 30 -30.03 -1.24 20.71
N GLN A 31 -29.81 -0.79 19.48
CA GLN A 31 -30.60 -1.21 18.32
C GLN A 31 -30.21 -2.61 17.85
N ALA A 32 -31.22 -3.44 17.63
CA ALA A 32 -31.04 -4.85 17.31
C ALA A 32 -31.79 -5.28 16.05
N ALA A 33 -32.83 -4.52 15.64
CA ALA A 33 -33.68 -4.85 14.51
C ALA A 33 -33.65 -3.76 13.42
N GLU A 34 -33.98 -4.14 12.20
CA GLU A 34 -34.00 -3.25 11.04
C GLU A 34 -35.03 -2.11 11.15
N THR A 35 -36.08 -2.35 11.94
CA THR A 35 -37.20 -1.43 12.17
C THR A 35 -36.93 -0.42 13.27
N ASP A 36 -35.84 -0.57 14.02
CA ASP A 36 -35.51 0.33 15.13
C ASP A 36 -35.22 1.74 14.60
N VAL A 37 -35.64 2.74 15.37
CA VAL A 37 -35.55 4.15 14.99
C VAL A 37 -34.25 4.74 15.52
N VAL A 38 -33.42 5.30 14.63
CA VAL A 38 -32.13 5.93 14.95
C VAL A 38 -32.29 7.43 15.18
N ALA A 39 -32.09 7.85 16.43
CA ALA A 39 -32.02 9.25 16.82
C ALA A 39 -30.70 9.91 16.38
N GLU A 40 -30.67 11.23 16.30
CA GLU A 40 -29.49 12.00 15.84
C GLU A 40 -28.27 11.77 16.72
N ALA A 41 -28.42 11.75 18.05
CA ALA A 41 -27.33 11.45 18.99
C ALA A 41 -26.72 10.05 18.76
N GLN A 42 -27.54 9.07 18.35
CA GLN A 42 -27.06 7.73 18.06
C GLN A 42 -26.25 7.69 16.76
N LYS A 43 -26.66 8.47 15.75
CA LYS A 43 -25.90 8.65 14.50
C LYS A 43 -24.52 9.25 14.78
N GLU A 44 -24.46 10.28 15.61
CA GLU A 44 -23.20 10.91 16.01
C GLU A 44 -22.27 9.93 16.74
N SER A 45 -22.81 9.15 17.68
CA SER A 45 -22.01 8.14 18.41
C SER A 45 -21.46 7.05 17.48
N LEU A 46 -22.27 6.59 16.52
CA LEU A 46 -21.83 5.63 15.51
C LEU A 46 -20.74 6.23 14.63
N LEU A 47 -20.89 7.48 14.19
CA LEU A 47 -19.87 8.17 13.40
C LEU A 47 -18.57 8.32 14.20
N ALA A 48 -18.63 8.71 15.47
CA ALA A 48 -17.45 8.81 16.32
C ALA A 48 -16.72 7.45 16.45
N TYR A 49 -17.46 6.36 16.62
CA TYR A 49 -16.91 5.00 16.66
C TYR A 49 -16.24 4.60 15.35
N LEU A 50 -16.88 4.88 14.21
CA LEU A 50 -16.34 4.55 12.89
C LEU A 50 -15.05 5.35 12.62
N LYS A 51 -15.04 6.64 12.94
CA LYS A 51 -13.84 7.50 12.83
C LYS A 51 -12.68 6.97 13.66
N ARG A 52 -12.94 6.56 14.91
CA ARG A 52 -11.95 5.95 15.80
C ARG A 52 -11.42 4.64 15.21
N SER A 53 -12.32 3.75 14.77
CA SER A 53 -11.96 2.42 14.27
C SER A 53 -11.18 2.47 12.96
N HIS A 54 -11.45 3.48 12.12
CA HIS A 54 -10.75 3.68 10.85
C HIS A 54 -9.48 4.55 10.97
N GLY A 55 -9.11 4.96 12.18
CA GLY A 55 -7.86 5.69 12.43
C GLY A 55 -7.90 7.15 11.96
N GLU A 56 -9.10 7.74 11.85
CA GLU A 56 -9.22 9.21 11.71
C GLU A 56 -8.79 9.93 13.00
N GLU A 57 -8.74 9.22 14.14
CA GLU A 57 -8.23 9.77 15.40
C GLU A 57 -6.80 10.30 15.22
N THR A 58 -6.62 11.59 15.49
CA THR A 58 -5.41 12.38 15.19
C THR A 58 -4.19 11.99 16.04
N ASP A 59 -4.37 11.16 17.07
CA ASP A 59 -3.35 10.84 18.07
C ASP A 59 -2.51 9.57 17.74
N GLY A 60 -2.76 8.96 16.57
CA GLY A 60 -1.99 7.81 16.10
C GLY A 60 -0.56 8.18 15.63
N PRO A 61 0.36 7.20 15.54
CA PRO A 61 1.73 7.46 15.10
C PRO A 61 1.76 8.02 13.66
N LYS A 62 2.46 9.14 13.48
CA LYS A 62 2.59 9.89 12.20
C LYS A 62 3.11 9.05 11.02
N LYS A 63 3.89 8.00 11.30
CA LYS A 63 4.43 7.06 10.31
C LYS A 63 4.30 5.62 10.80
N ILE A 64 3.92 4.71 9.91
CA ILE A 64 3.87 3.27 10.16
C ILE A 64 4.70 2.52 9.11
N THR A 65 5.66 1.72 9.55
CA THR A 65 6.46 0.87 8.66
C THR A 65 5.91 -0.54 8.64
N LEU A 66 5.31 -0.94 7.51
CA LEU A 66 4.88 -2.30 7.28
C LEU A 66 6.06 -3.15 6.81
N LYS A 67 6.35 -4.22 7.54
CA LYS A 67 7.35 -5.23 7.15
C LYS A 67 6.61 -6.40 6.50
N ARG A 68 6.96 -6.72 5.26
CA ARG A 68 6.44 -7.90 4.54
C ARG A 68 7.57 -8.88 4.29
N ARG A 69 7.31 -10.15 4.59
CA ARG A 69 8.17 -11.28 4.29
C ARG A 69 7.63 -12.03 3.09
N THR A 70 8.49 -12.31 2.11
CA THR A 70 8.17 -13.16 0.97
C THR A 70 9.25 -14.23 0.86
N LEU A 71 8.85 -15.49 0.93
CA LEU A 71 9.74 -16.63 0.77
C LEU A 71 9.63 -17.10 -0.69
N SER A 72 10.76 -17.23 -1.37
CA SER A 72 10.86 -17.81 -2.72
C SER A 72 11.89 -18.93 -2.70
N THR A 73 11.70 -19.94 -3.55
CA THR A 73 12.65 -21.05 -3.67
C THR A 73 13.35 -20.98 -5.01
N ILE A 74 14.68 -20.89 -5.01
CA ILE A 74 15.50 -20.92 -6.21
C ILE A 74 16.05 -22.33 -6.39
N LYS A 75 15.79 -22.95 -7.54
CA LYS A 75 16.48 -24.17 -7.97
C LYS A 75 17.75 -23.76 -8.71
N ALA A 76 18.90 -23.98 -8.10
CA ALA A 76 20.18 -23.77 -8.76
C ALA A 76 20.43 -24.95 -9.71
N GLY A 77 20.44 -24.68 -11.01
CA GLY A 77 20.73 -25.68 -12.05
C GLY A 77 22.18 -26.13 -11.97
N GLY A 78 22.39 -27.40 -11.63
CA GLY A 78 23.67 -28.07 -11.79
C GLY A 78 23.63 -28.94 -13.04
N SER A 79 24.61 -28.76 -13.93
CA SER A 79 24.90 -29.73 -15.00
C SER A 79 25.04 -31.11 -14.34
N ALA A 80 24.27 -32.11 -14.81
CA ALA A 80 24.18 -33.47 -14.24
C ALA A 80 23.30 -33.68 -12.98
N GLY A 81 22.07 -33.14 -12.97
CA GLY A 81 20.93 -33.75 -12.27
C GLY A 81 20.87 -33.63 -10.73
N ARG A 82 21.88 -33.04 -10.10
CA ARG A 82 21.94 -32.85 -8.64
C ARG A 82 21.81 -31.36 -8.26
N GLY A 83 20.69 -30.74 -8.65
CA GLY A 83 20.42 -29.32 -8.39
C GLY A 83 20.11 -29.05 -6.91
N ARG A 84 20.75 -28.04 -6.31
CA ARG A 84 20.47 -27.59 -4.94
C ARG A 84 19.28 -26.62 -4.95
N THR A 85 18.34 -26.82 -4.05
CA THR A 85 17.23 -25.87 -3.84
C THR A 85 17.58 -24.96 -2.66
N VAL A 86 17.52 -23.65 -2.88
CA VAL A 86 17.81 -22.63 -1.88
C VAL A 86 16.52 -21.86 -1.57
N ASN A 87 16.19 -21.76 -0.29
CA ASN A 87 15.09 -20.91 0.16
C ASN A 87 15.61 -19.49 0.35
N VAL A 88 15.06 -18.55 -0.39
CA VAL A 88 15.39 -17.12 -0.33
C VAL A 88 14.26 -16.38 0.36
N GLU A 89 14.57 -15.64 1.42
CA GLU A 89 13.62 -14.77 2.10
C GLU A 89 13.89 -13.32 1.75
N VAL A 90 12.98 -12.69 1.01
CA VAL A 90 13.03 -11.24 0.78
C VAL A 90 12.20 -10.55 1.86
N ARG A 91 12.86 -9.68 2.63
CA ARG A 91 12.24 -8.83 3.64
C ARG A 91 12.09 -7.42 3.08
N LYS A 92 10.85 -7.00 2.77
CA LYS A 92 10.55 -5.63 2.30
C LYS A 92 9.99 -4.81 3.45
N LYS A 93 10.40 -3.54 3.55
CA LYS A 93 9.74 -2.54 4.40
C LYS A 93 9.04 -1.53 3.49
N ARG A 94 7.80 -1.16 3.83
CA ARG A 94 7.10 -0.04 3.20
C ARG A 94 6.59 0.88 4.29
N THR A 95 7.13 2.10 4.34
CA THR A 95 6.73 3.11 5.33
C THR A 95 5.63 3.97 4.73
N TYR A 96 4.50 4.04 5.42
CA TYR A 96 3.40 4.94 5.11
C TYR A 96 3.43 6.11 6.08
N VAL A 97 3.24 7.32 5.56
CA VAL A 97 3.08 8.56 6.32
C VAL A 97 1.63 9.01 6.15
N ARG A 98 1.02 9.53 7.21
CA ARG A 98 -0.36 10.04 7.17
C ARG A 98 -0.44 11.24 6.22
N ARG A 99 -1.36 11.21 5.24
CA ARG A 99 -1.35 12.14 4.09
C ARG A 99 -1.53 13.61 4.46
N GLU A 100 -2.33 13.89 5.49
CA GLU A 100 -2.56 15.24 6.02
C GLU A 100 -1.28 15.92 6.57
N ASP A 101 -0.26 15.15 6.98
CA ASP A 101 1.08 15.66 7.33
C ASP A 101 2.10 15.50 6.19
N ALA A 102 1.79 14.69 5.17
CA ALA A 102 2.70 14.39 4.07
C ALA A 102 2.88 15.58 3.12
N ASP A 103 1.85 16.41 2.97
CA ASP A 103 1.94 17.68 2.24
C ASP A 103 2.90 18.68 2.91
N VAL A 104 3.17 18.52 4.22
CA VAL A 104 4.10 19.36 5.00
C VAL A 104 5.53 18.80 5.00
N THR A 105 5.73 17.51 4.67
CA THR A 105 7.05 16.85 4.70
C THR A 105 7.69 16.63 3.33
N ALA A 106 7.01 17.00 2.24
CA ALA A 106 7.56 16.91 0.88
C ALA A 106 8.77 17.83 0.62
N GLU A 107 9.04 18.83 1.48
CA GLU A 107 10.18 19.76 1.33
C GLU A 107 11.49 19.31 2.01
N VAL A 108 11.53 18.20 2.77
CA VAL A 108 12.74 17.79 3.49
C VAL A 108 13.22 16.40 3.03
N ILE A 109 13.72 16.35 1.79
CA ILE A 109 14.62 15.29 1.34
C ILE A 109 16.05 15.86 1.37
N PRO A 110 16.84 15.64 2.44
CA PRO A 110 18.27 15.81 2.35
C PRO A 110 18.84 14.64 1.55
N GLU A 111 19.24 14.95 0.31
CA GLU A 111 20.50 14.56 -0.32
C GLU A 111 21.22 13.34 0.28
N ALA A 112 21.12 12.19 -0.39
CA ALA A 112 22.07 11.10 -0.23
C ALA A 112 23.02 11.12 -1.43
N VAL A 113 24.17 11.77 -1.23
CA VAL A 113 25.34 11.78 -2.12
C VAL A 113 25.87 10.33 -2.26
N PRO A 114 26.03 9.77 -3.47
CA PRO A 114 26.91 8.63 -3.68
C PRO A 114 28.33 9.13 -4.00
N GLU A 115 29.14 9.32 -2.96
CA GLU A 115 30.60 9.38 -3.11
C GLU A 115 31.15 7.97 -2.88
N VAL A 116 31.57 7.29 -3.95
CA VAL A 116 32.90 6.65 -4.09
C VAL A 116 32.99 5.88 -5.43
N ALA A 117 33.98 6.28 -6.24
CA ALA A 117 34.80 5.47 -7.15
C ALA A 117 34.97 6.13 -8.53
N ALA A 118 35.92 7.07 -8.61
CA ALA A 118 36.64 7.41 -9.83
C ALA A 118 38.11 6.98 -9.68
N GLU A 119 38.73 6.72 -10.84
CA GLU A 119 40.15 6.38 -11.11
C GLU A 119 40.56 4.91 -10.91
N VAL A 120 41.20 4.19 -11.87
CA VAL A 120 42.10 4.59 -12.96
C VAL A 120 42.01 3.57 -14.12
N ALA A 121 42.11 4.04 -15.37
CA ALA A 121 42.32 3.24 -16.59
C ALA A 121 43.75 2.62 -16.65
N PRO A 122 44.07 1.68 -17.55
CA PRO A 122 44.43 2.09 -18.91
C PRO A 122 44.02 1.13 -20.05
N ALA A 123 44.14 1.71 -21.24
CA ALA A 123 43.98 1.19 -22.59
C ALA A 123 44.51 -0.23 -22.87
N ILE A 124 43.76 -0.95 -23.72
CA ILE A 124 44.31 -1.83 -24.75
C ILE A 124 43.48 -1.61 -26.02
N VAL A 125 44.21 -1.44 -27.12
CA VAL A 125 43.78 -1.06 -28.46
C VAL A 125 43.72 -2.32 -29.34
N GLU A 126 42.73 -2.36 -30.23
CA GLU A 126 42.67 -3.08 -31.52
C GLU A 126 42.34 -4.59 -31.60
N GLU A 127 41.84 -4.92 -32.81
CA GLU A 127 41.33 -6.17 -33.38
C GLU A 127 39.91 -6.62 -32.96
N VAL A 128 38.91 -6.82 -33.84
CA VAL A 128 38.90 -7.03 -35.29
C VAL A 128 37.54 -6.63 -35.89
N VAL A 129 37.61 -6.14 -37.11
CA VAL A 129 36.58 -5.87 -38.12
C VAL A 129 35.60 -7.03 -38.34
N ALA A 130 34.30 -6.73 -38.29
CA ALA A 130 33.15 -7.30 -39.01
C ALA A 130 31.91 -6.95 -38.15
N GLU A 131 31.01 -6.05 -38.51
CA GLU A 131 30.00 -6.29 -39.53
C GLU A 131 29.24 -4.96 -39.71
N THR A 132 29.63 -4.17 -40.72
CA THR A 132 28.70 -3.22 -41.34
C THR A 132 28.00 -3.98 -42.44
N VAL A 133 26.70 -4.25 -42.33
CA VAL A 133 25.68 -3.73 -43.25
C VAL A 133 24.29 -3.97 -42.64
N GLU A 134 23.39 -3.01 -42.90
CA GLU A 134 21.93 -3.23 -43.04
C GLU A 134 21.06 -3.06 -41.78
N THR A 135 20.81 -1.81 -41.38
CA THR A 135 19.45 -1.34 -41.02
C THR A 135 19.43 0.20 -40.88
N VAL A 136 19.51 0.94 -41.99
CA VAL A 136 18.87 2.27 -42.07
C VAL A 136 18.51 2.56 -43.53
N GLU A 137 17.31 2.19 -43.94
CA GLU A 137 16.49 3.00 -44.86
C GLU A 137 15.08 2.41 -44.92
N THR A 138 14.15 3.04 -44.21
CA THR A 138 12.77 3.30 -44.65
C THR A 138 12.03 3.99 -43.50
N VAL A 139 12.15 5.32 -43.47
CA VAL A 139 11.13 6.23 -42.95
C VAL A 139 10.74 7.14 -44.13
N GLU A 140 9.42 7.29 -44.32
CA GLU A 140 8.70 8.25 -45.16
C GLU A 140 8.67 8.07 -46.69
N ALA A 141 7.55 7.53 -47.19
CA ALA A 141 6.49 8.29 -47.89
C ALA A 141 5.26 7.39 -48.15
#